data_AF-I0AKS5-F1
#
_entry.id   AF-I0AKS5-F1
#
_cell.length_a   1.000
_cell.length_b   1.000
_cell.length_c   1.000
_cell.angle_alpha   90.00
_cell.angle_beta   90.00
_cell.angle_gamma   90.00
#
_symmetry.space_group_name_H-M   'P 1'
#
loop_
_entity.id
_entity.type
_entity.pdbx_description
1 polymer ?
#
loop_
_entity_poly.entity_id
_entity_poly.type
_entity_poly.pdbx_seq_one_letter_code
_entity_poly.pdbx_strand_id
1 'polypeptide(L)'
;MDIAKLAFLETYNLPDNGGIMGAVLVTDAETKPLEFRVTAPIKPTSFQKTLYGDVLLEHVLVELIAIPLLNAINEQVDMILVKDPLFLSANNKQGIRVVRIVNDESSKAKGNTVLIPLNTPMNGSAKAYLESAKKFEEELQSIKEKLEKIAESRNLSEPFERLKLACEQVQSQRTGD
;
A
#
# COMPACT_ATOMS: atom_id res chain seq x y z
N MET A 1 21.44 -5.36 1.35
CA MET A 1 20.65 -5.84 0.20
C MET A 1 19.96 -4.63 -0.40
N ASP A 2 20.24 -4.35 -1.67
CA ASP A 2 19.56 -3.31 -2.43
C ASP A 2 18.11 -3.73 -2.71
N ILE A 3 17.22 -2.75 -2.84
CA ILE A 3 15.82 -3.00 -3.17
C ILE A 3 15.76 -3.29 -4.67
N ALA A 4 15.42 -4.51 -5.05
CA ALA A 4 15.28 -4.90 -6.45
C ALA A 4 13.82 -4.84 -6.90
N LYS A 5 12.87 -5.18 -6.01
CA LYS A 5 11.43 -5.23 -6.32
C LYS A 5 10.59 -4.55 -5.24
N LEU A 6 9.74 -3.63 -5.68
CA LEU A 6 8.80 -2.89 -4.85
C LEU A 6 7.37 -3.34 -5.15
N ALA A 7 6.54 -3.49 -4.13
CA ALA A 7 5.11 -3.64 -4.29
C ALA A 7 4.39 -2.37 -3.81
N PHE A 8 3.43 -1.89 -4.59
CA PHE A 8 2.57 -0.75 -4.24
C PHE A 8 1.17 -1.28 -3.98
N LEU A 9 0.70 -1.18 -2.74
CA LEU A 9 -0.59 -1.73 -2.30
C LEU A 9 -1.55 -0.60 -1.92
N GLU A 10 -2.76 -0.64 -2.47
CA GLU A 10 -3.81 0.35 -2.21
C GLU A 10 -5.20 -0.29 -2.31
N THR A 11 -6.20 0.39 -1.73
CA THR A 11 -7.60 0.02 -1.81
C THR A 11 -8.46 1.15 -2.32
N TYR A 12 -9.50 0.80 -3.05
CA TYR A 12 -10.42 1.72 -3.71
C TYR A 12 -11.85 1.39 -3.30
N ASN A 13 -12.56 2.39 -2.77
CA ASN A 13 -13.99 2.29 -2.51
C ASN A 13 -14.74 2.46 -3.83
N LEU A 14 -15.53 1.46 -4.21
CA LEU A 14 -16.33 1.54 -5.42
C LEU A 14 -17.60 2.38 -5.17
N PRO A 15 -18.08 3.13 -6.19
CA PRO A 15 -19.34 3.88 -6.11
C PRO A 15 -20.55 2.97 -5.86
N ASP A 16 -21.68 3.58 -5.49
CA ASP A 16 -22.99 2.91 -5.32
C ASP A 16 -22.97 1.69 -4.40
N ASN A 17 -22.20 1.78 -3.31
CA ASN A 17 -22.01 0.68 -2.36
C ASN A 17 -21.46 -0.59 -3.06
N GLY A 18 -20.59 -0.38 -4.06
CA GLY A 18 -19.92 -1.40 -4.88
C GLY A 18 -18.89 -2.24 -4.10
N GLY A 19 -18.58 -1.86 -2.87
CA GLY A 19 -17.65 -2.56 -2.00
C GLY A 19 -16.25 -1.97 -2.08
N ILE A 20 -15.29 -2.65 -1.45
CA ILE A 20 -13.88 -2.24 -1.42
C ILE A 20 -13.08 -3.18 -2.30
N MET A 21 -12.32 -2.64 -3.23
CA MET A 21 -11.40 -3.39 -4.07
C MET A 21 -9.97 -3.12 -3.61
N GLY A 22 -9.13 -4.13 -3.58
CA GLY A 22 -7.70 -3.96 -3.37
C GLY A 22 -6.90 -4.28 -4.61
N ALA A 23 -5.76 -3.62 -4.74
CA ALA A 23 -4.84 -3.89 -5.83
C ALA A 23 -3.38 -3.74 -5.41
N VAL A 24 -2.51 -4.46 -6.11
CA VAL A 24 -1.07 -4.37 -5.97
C VAL A 24 -0.42 -4.28 -7.33
N LEU A 25 0.57 -3.41 -7.43
CA LEU A 25 1.49 -3.33 -8.55
C LEU A 25 2.88 -3.66 -8.03
N VAL A 26 3.48 -4.73 -8.53
CA VAL A 26 4.90 -5.03 -8.31
C VAL A 26 5.71 -4.38 -9.42
N THR A 27 6.80 -3.73 -9.06
CA THR A 27 7.74 -3.12 -10.00
C THR A 27 9.17 -3.55 -9.70
N ASP A 28 10.05 -3.39 -10.69
CA ASP A 28 11.48 -3.35 -10.42
C ASP A 28 11.90 -2.03 -9.74
N ALA A 29 13.20 -1.88 -9.45
CA ALA A 29 13.78 -0.67 -8.86
C ALA A 29 13.67 0.57 -9.77
N GLU A 30 13.44 0.41 -11.07
CA GLU A 30 13.20 1.49 -12.02
C GLU A 30 11.71 1.83 -12.18
N THR A 31 10.86 1.31 -11.30
CA THR A 31 9.39 1.43 -11.31
C THR A 31 8.71 0.86 -12.57
N LYS A 32 9.38 -0.03 -13.32
CA LYS A 32 8.74 -0.76 -14.42
C LYS A 32 7.82 -1.84 -13.87
N PRO A 33 6.58 -1.95 -14.36
CA PRO A 33 5.62 -2.90 -13.85
C PRO A 33 6.03 -4.33 -14.21
N LEU A 34 6.01 -5.22 -13.22
CA LEU A 34 6.33 -6.64 -13.36
C LEU A 34 5.07 -7.51 -13.21
N GLU A 35 4.26 -7.21 -12.19
CA GLU A 35 3.06 -7.96 -11.88
C GLU A 35 1.96 -7.01 -11.38
N PHE A 36 0.74 -7.18 -11.86
CA PHE A 36 -0.43 -6.45 -11.37
C PHE A 36 -1.49 -7.44 -10.93
N ARG A 37 -2.06 -7.23 -9.75
CA ARG A 37 -3.18 -8.02 -9.22
C ARG A 37 -4.23 -7.10 -8.63
N VAL A 38 -5.47 -7.55 -8.72
CA VAL A 38 -6.64 -6.84 -8.19
C VAL A 38 -7.65 -7.86 -7.67
N THR A 39 -8.33 -7.53 -6.57
CA THR A 39 -9.37 -8.39 -6.00
C THR A 39 -10.71 -8.22 -6.72
N ALA A 40 -11.62 -9.15 -6.51
CA ALA A 40 -13.04 -8.82 -6.64
C ALA A 40 -13.45 -7.82 -5.52
N PRO A 41 -14.50 -7.00 -5.71
CA PRO A 41 -14.94 -6.07 -4.69
C PRO A 41 -15.49 -6.82 -3.47
N ILE A 42 -15.03 -6.46 -2.29
CA ILE A 42 -15.48 -7.04 -1.02
C ILE A 42 -16.57 -6.16 -0.43
N LYS A 43 -17.74 -6.76 -0.20
CA LYS A 43 -18.88 -6.13 0.47
C LYS A 43 -19.14 -6.82 1.81
N PRO A 44 -18.79 -6.19 2.94
CA PRO A 44 -19.13 -6.75 4.23
C PRO A 44 -20.65 -6.88 4.39
N THR A 45 -21.11 -8.05 4.83
CA THR A 45 -22.52 -8.30 5.10
C THR A 45 -23.00 -7.49 6.31
N SER A 46 -24.32 -7.28 6.44
CA SER A 46 -24.89 -6.64 7.64
C SER A 46 -24.49 -7.37 8.93
N PHE A 47 -24.42 -8.70 8.88
CA PHE A 47 -23.96 -9.51 10.00
C PHE A 47 -22.50 -9.26 10.37
N GLN A 48 -21.58 -9.20 9.39
CA GLN A 48 -20.18 -8.83 9.63
C GLN A 48 -20.07 -7.41 10.18
N LYS A 49 -20.84 -6.45 9.66
CA LYS A 49 -20.86 -5.08 10.19
C LYS A 49 -21.23 -5.05 11.68
N THR A 50 -22.24 -5.82 12.08
CA THR A 50 -22.65 -5.92 13.48
C THR A 50 -21.59 -6.60 14.35
N LEU A 51 -21.00 -7.70 13.90
CA LEU A 51 -20.05 -8.46 14.71
C LEU A 51 -18.68 -7.79 14.86
N TYR A 52 -18.15 -7.22 13.79
CA TYR A 52 -16.80 -6.64 13.80
C TYR A 52 -16.77 -5.21 14.34
N GLY A 53 -17.89 -4.48 14.31
CA GLY A 53 -17.96 -3.11 14.84
C GLY A 53 -16.80 -2.24 14.35
N ASP A 54 -16.06 -1.65 15.29
CA ASP A 54 -14.98 -0.71 15.01
C ASP A 54 -13.76 -1.32 14.30
N VAL A 55 -13.56 -2.64 14.37
CA VAL A 55 -12.44 -3.33 13.70
C VAL A 55 -12.80 -3.84 12.30
N LEU A 56 -14.02 -3.57 11.82
CA LEU A 56 -14.48 -4.05 10.52
C LEU A 56 -13.57 -3.60 9.38
N LEU A 57 -13.21 -2.32 9.35
CA LEU A 57 -12.43 -1.77 8.25
C LEU A 57 -11.03 -2.41 8.21
N GLU A 58 -10.34 -2.50 9.35
CA GLU A 58 -9.05 -3.18 9.44
C GLU A 58 -9.15 -4.64 8.99
N HIS A 59 -10.17 -5.37 9.44
CA HIS A 59 -10.39 -6.75 9.01
C HIS A 59 -10.56 -6.87 7.49
N VAL A 60 -11.35 -5.99 6.88
CA VAL A 60 -11.57 -6.01 5.43
C VAL A 60 -10.28 -5.68 4.67
N LEU A 61 -9.60 -4.58 5.02
CA LEU A 61 -8.42 -4.14 4.29
C LEU A 61 -7.24 -5.10 4.48
N VAL A 62 -7.02 -5.60 5.70
CA VAL A 62 -5.85 -6.42 6.01
C VAL A 62 -6.10 -7.91 5.75
N GLU A 63 -7.13 -8.49 6.37
CA GLU A 63 -7.36 -9.94 6.31
C GLU A 63 -7.99 -10.39 5.00
N LEU A 64 -8.95 -9.63 4.48
CA LEU A 64 -9.71 -10.05 3.29
C LEU A 64 -9.08 -9.54 1.99
N ILE A 65 -8.31 -8.46 2.05
CA ILE A 65 -7.70 -7.85 0.87
C ILE A 65 -6.18 -8.04 0.86
N ALA A 66 -5.44 -7.40 1.77
CA ALA A 66 -3.99 -7.32 1.67
C ALA A 66 -3.34 -8.71 1.74
N ILE A 67 -3.69 -9.53 2.74
CA ILE A 67 -3.06 -10.86 2.93
C ILE A 67 -3.31 -11.78 1.71
N PRO A 68 -4.55 -12.00 1.24
CA PRO A 68 -4.78 -12.83 0.05
C PRO A 68 -4.07 -12.31 -1.19
N LEU A 69 -4.07 -10.99 -1.40
CA LEU A 69 -3.44 -10.37 -2.55
C LEU A 69 -1.92 -10.53 -2.51
N LEU A 70 -1.28 -10.31 -1.36
CA LEU A 70 0.16 -10.49 -1.16
C LEU A 70 0.59 -11.96 -1.29
N ASN A 71 -0.18 -12.89 -0.73
CA ASN A 71 0.05 -14.34 -0.89
C ASN A 71 -0.08 -14.80 -2.35
N ALA A 72 -0.85 -14.09 -3.17
CA ALA A 72 -1.05 -14.44 -4.56
C ALA A 72 0.09 -13.96 -5.47
N ILE A 73 0.87 -12.96 -5.06
CA ILE A 73 2.00 -12.42 -5.84
C ILE A 73 3.03 -13.54 -6.09
N ASN A 74 3.49 -13.66 -7.34
CA ASN A 74 4.53 -14.62 -7.71
C ASN A 74 5.93 -14.01 -7.59
N GLU A 75 6.04 -12.70 -7.74
CA GLU A 75 7.29 -11.96 -7.59
C GLU A 75 7.81 -11.98 -6.14
N GLN A 76 9.12 -12.16 -5.98
CA GLN A 76 9.78 -12.00 -4.68
C GLN A 76 9.92 -10.50 -4.35
N VAL A 77 8.98 -9.98 -3.55
CA VAL A 77 8.94 -8.57 -3.16
C VAL A 77 9.88 -8.30 -1.98
N ASP A 78 10.72 -7.27 -2.11
CA ASP A 78 11.62 -6.85 -1.03
C ASP A 78 10.92 -5.93 -0.02
N MET A 79 9.97 -5.12 -0.51
CA MET A 79 9.28 -4.10 0.27
C MET A 79 7.91 -3.75 -0.32
N ILE A 80 6.94 -3.51 0.57
CA ILE A 80 5.60 -3.06 0.22
C ILE A 80 5.43 -1.61 0.65
N LEU A 81 5.04 -0.74 -0.28
CA LEU A 81 4.72 0.65 -0.08
C LEU A 81 3.20 0.83 -0.05
N VAL A 82 2.72 1.55 0.96
CA VAL A 82 1.29 1.81 1.19
C VAL A 82 1.02 3.28 1.50
N LYS A 83 -0.24 3.71 1.36
CA LYS A 83 -0.69 5.05 1.80
C LYS A 83 -1.62 5.02 3.00
N ASP A 84 -2.37 3.93 3.18
CA ASP A 84 -3.28 3.76 4.31
C ASP A 84 -2.54 3.17 5.53
N PRO A 85 -2.64 3.78 6.72
CA PRO A 85 -1.97 3.29 7.93
C PRO A 85 -2.46 1.91 8.39
N LEU A 86 -3.67 1.49 8.04
CA LEU A 86 -4.21 0.19 8.44
C LEU A 86 -3.38 -0.96 7.87
N PHE A 87 -2.70 -0.77 6.73
CA PHE A 87 -1.82 -1.80 6.19
C PHE A 87 -0.51 -2.00 6.98
N LEU A 88 -0.14 -1.08 7.88
CA LEU A 88 1.03 -1.28 8.73
C LEU A 88 0.88 -2.51 9.65
N SER A 89 -0.34 -2.93 9.99
CA SER A 89 -0.57 -4.14 10.78
C SER A 89 -0.35 -5.43 9.96
N ALA A 90 -0.43 -5.39 8.62
CA ALA A 90 -0.11 -6.53 7.74
C ALA A 90 1.35 -7.01 7.91
N ASN A 91 2.23 -6.12 8.34
CA ASN A 91 3.65 -6.38 8.60
C ASN A 91 3.88 -7.41 9.73
N ASN A 92 2.85 -7.75 10.52
CA ASN A 92 2.92 -8.83 11.52
C ASN A 92 2.63 -10.23 10.94
N LYS A 93 2.04 -10.31 9.74
CA LYS A 93 1.40 -11.54 9.25
C LYS A 93 2.06 -12.17 8.02
N GLN A 94 2.90 -11.42 7.30
CA GLN A 94 3.41 -11.82 5.99
C GLN A 94 4.95 -11.87 5.90
N GLY A 95 5.67 -11.38 6.91
CA GLY A 95 7.14 -11.38 6.94
C GLY A 95 7.84 -10.40 5.97
N ILE A 96 7.08 -9.75 5.08
CA ILE A 96 7.56 -8.72 4.15
C ILE A 96 7.38 -7.33 4.77
N ARG A 97 8.39 -6.45 4.63
CA ARG A 97 8.37 -5.10 5.20
C ARG A 97 7.30 -4.25 4.53
N VAL A 98 6.36 -3.73 5.33
CA VAL A 98 5.39 -2.73 4.90
C VAL A 98 5.81 -1.35 5.42
N VAL A 99 5.95 -0.39 4.52
CA VAL A 99 6.32 1.00 4.81
C VAL A 99 5.25 1.90 4.21
N ARG A 100 4.76 2.83 5.02
CA ARG A 100 3.79 3.81 4.57
C ARG A 100 4.50 5.07 4.09
N ILE A 101 4.04 5.62 2.97
CA ILE A 101 4.50 6.89 2.44
C ILE A 101 3.36 7.91 2.56
N VAL A 102 3.65 9.08 3.13
CA VAL A 102 2.70 10.19 3.26
C VAL A 102 3.35 11.51 2.87
N ASN A 103 2.55 12.45 2.34
CA ASN A 103 3.02 13.79 1.96
C ASN A 103 2.74 14.84 3.05
N ASP A 104 2.16 14.43 4.18
CA ASP A 104 1.77 15.30 5.28
C ASP A 104 2.13 14.66 6.63
N GLU A 105 2.93 15.38 7.42
CA GLU A 105 3.35 14.96 8.76
C GLU A 105 2.18 14.78 9.72
N SER A 106 1.13 15.59 9.54
CA SER A 106 -0.07 15.54 10.38
C SER A 106 -0.87 14.24 10.17
N SER A 107 -0.59 13.52 9.08
CA SER A 107 -1.21 12.23 8.74
C SER A 107 -0.58 11.02 9.45
N LYS A 108 0.25 11.24 10.47
CA LYS A 108 0.84 10.17 11.30
C LYS A 108 -0.25 9.21 11.80
N ALA A 109 -0.01 7.91 11.66
CA ALA A 109 -0.92 6.89 12.16
C ALA A 109 -1.12 7.03 13.68
N LYS A 110 -2.34 6.79 14.14
CA LYS A 110 -2.63 6.69 15.57
C LYS A 110 -1.99 5.40 16.11
N GLY A 111 -1.02 5.52 17.02
CA GLY A 111 -0.41 4.37 17.67
C GLY A 111 1.10 4.47 17.82
N ASN A 112 1.74 3.31 18.01
CA ASN A 112 3.18 3.17 18.24
C ASN A 112 3.94 3.09 16.90
N THR A 113 3.91 4.18 16.14
CA THR A 113 4.59 4.32 14.84
C THR A 113 5.67 5.38 14.88
N VAL A 114 6.66 5.20 14.00
CA VAL A 114 7.77 6.13 13.81
C VAL A 114 7.63 6.75 12.43
N LEU A 115 7.70 8.08 12.38
CA LEU A 115 7.60 8.87 11.17
C LEU A 115 8.93 9.60 10.97
N ILE A 116 9.55 9.46 9.81
CA ILE A 116 10.79 10.15 9.46
C ILE A 116 10.65 10.89 8.12
N PRO A 117 11.28 12.06 7.95
CA PRO A 117 11.22 12.79 6.69
C PRO A 117 12.00 12.04 5.60
N LEU A 118 11.46 12.05 4.39
CA LEU A 118 12.10 11.61 3.16
C LEU A 118 12.61 12.86 2.41
N ASN A 119 13.90 12.91 2.10
CA ASN A 119 14.55 14.11 1.54
C ASN A 119 14.31 14.27 0.03
N THR A 120 13.33 13.58 -0.54
CA THR A 120 13.01 13.61 -1.97
C THR A 120 11.59 14.13 -2.21
N PRO A 121 11.39 15.04 -3.16
CA PRO A 121 10.05 15.52 -3.50
C PRO A 121 9.21 14.39 -4.11
N MET A 122 7.99 14.23 -3.62
CA MET A 122 7.00 13.31 -4.20
C MET A 122 5.84 14.12 -4.77
N ASN A 123 5.59 13.95 -6.07
CA ASN A 123 4.47 14.56 -6.78
C ASN A 123 4.26 16.07 -6.49
N GLY A 124 5.32 16.88 -6.64
CA GLY A 124 5.25 18.33 -6.40
C GLY A 124 5.11 18.76 -4.93
N SER A 125 5.00 17.83 -3.98
CA SER A 125 5.03 18.12 -2.54
C SER A 125 6.48 18.29 -2.10
N ALA A 126 6.78 19.39 -1.39
CA ALA A 126 8.13 19.71 -0.94
C ALA A 126 8.69 18.73 0.11
N LYS A 127 7.82 17.91 0.72
CA LYS A 127 8.17 16.95 1.78
C LYS A 127 7.34 15.68 1.65
N ALA A 128 8.01 14.55 1.79
CA ALA A 128 7.39 13.25 2.02
C ALA A 128 7.91 12.66 3.33
N TYR A 129 7.19 11.72 3.89
CA TYR A 129 7.53 11.06 5.15
C TYR A 129 7.33 9.55 5.01
N LEU A 130 8.22 8.79 5.64
CA LEU A 130 8.12 7.35 5.78
C LEU A 130 7.65 7.00 7.17
N GLU A 131 6.64 6.13 7.23
CA GLU A 131 6.09 5.63 8.47
C GLU A 131 6.19 4.10 8.53
N SER A 132 6.59 3.59 9.69
CA SER A 132 6.55 2.16 9.97
C SER A 132 6.14 1.87 11.41
N ALA A 133 5.83 0.60 11.69
CA ALA A 133 5.61 0.13 13.05
C ALA A 133 6.90 0.27 13.87
N LYS A 134 6.80 0.66 15.15
CA LYS A 134 7.98 0.90 16.02
C LYS A 134 8.97 -0.27 16.09
N LYS A 135 8.51 -1.51 15.95
CA LYS A 135 9.38 -2.69 15.87
C LYS A 135 10.42 -2.65 14.73
N PHE A 136 10.21 -1.81 13.71
CA PHE A 136 11.10 -1.65 12.57
C PHE A 136 11.79 -0.27 12.55
N GLU A 137 11.78 0.45 13.66
CA GLU A 137 12.41 1.78 13.79
C GLU A 137 13.89 1.77 13.39
N GLU A 138 14.65 0.76 13.84
CA GLU A 138 16.08 0.62 13.51
C GLU A 138 16.32 0.38 12.01
N GLU A 139 15.43 -0.39 11.36
CA GLU A 139 15.50 -0.65 9.92
C GLU A 139 15.04 0.56 9.08
N LEU A 140 14.19 1.42 9.64
CA LEU A 140 13.53 2.52 8.93
C LEU A 140 14.54 3.51 8.34
N GLN A 141 15.65 3.78 9.04
CA GLN A 141 16.71 4.64 8.53
C GLN A 141 17.41 4.03 7.30
N SER A 142 17.70 2.73 7.33
CA SER A 142 18.30 2.04 6.17
C SER A 142 17.32 1.96 4.99
N ILE A 143 16.03 1.76 5.28
CA ILE A 143 14.95 1.79 4.28
C ILE A 143 14.86 3.16 3.61
N LYS A 144 14.91 4.24 4.40
CA LYS A 144 14.90 5.60 3.90
C LYS A 144 16.00 5.83 2.88
N GLU A 145 17.26 5.53 3.24
CA GLU A 145 18.41 5.76 2.35
C GLU A 145 18.27 5.01 1.02
N LYS A 146 17.68 3.81 1.02
CA LYS A 146 17.45 3.05 -0.22
C LYS A 146 16.31 3.64 -1.04
N LEU A 147 15.22 4.07 -0.41
CA LEU A 147 14.10 4.71 -1.11
C LEU A 147 14.49 6.08 -1.67
N GLU A 148 15.35 6.84 -0.99
CA GLU A 148 15.89 8.11 -1.49
C GLU A 148 16.68 7.90 -2.79
N LYS A 149 17.54 6.87 -2.85
CA LYS A 149 18.27 6.53 -4.09
C LYS A 149 17.35 6.20 -5.27
N ILE A 150 16.25 5.48 -5.02
CA ILE A 150 15.26 5.21 -6.09
C ILE A 150 14.57 6.52 -6.48
N ALA A 151 14.23 7.35 -5.49
CA ALA A 151 13.54 8.62 -5.67
C ALA A 151 14.37 9.71 -6.37
N GLU A 152 15.70 9.59 -6.43
CA GLU A 152 16.57 10.46 -7.24
C GLU A 152 16.28 10.36 -8.74
N SER A 153 15.83 9.19 -9.22
CA SER A 153 15.59 8.93 -10.65
C SER A 153 14.14 8.65 -11.00
N ARG A 154 13.31 8.26 -10.02
CA ARG A 154 11.91 7.82 -10.24
C ARG A 154 10.96 8.47 -9.23
N ASN A 155 9.74 8.78 -9.65
CA ASN A 155 8.70 9.25 -8.74
C ASN A 155 8.00 8.07 -8.07
N LEU A 156 8.18 7.88 -6.76
CA LEU A 156 7.54 6.80 -6.00
C LEU A 156 6.02 6.98 -5.82
N SER A 157 5.44 8.15 -6.13
CA SER A 157 3.99 8.36 -6.12
C SER A 157 3.33 7.85 -7.39
N GLU A 158 4.02 7.94 -8.52
CA GLU A 158 3.47 7.66 -9.85
C GLU A 158 2.97 6.20 -10.00
N PRO A 159 3.64 5.17 -9.45
CA PRO A 159 3.09 3.80 -9.45
C PRO A 159 1.72 3.67 -8.78
N PHE A 160 1.42 4.46 -7.74
CA PHE A 160 0.08 4.47 -7.13
C PHE A 160 -0.97 5.10 -8.07
N GLU A 161 -0.58 6.10 -8.86
CA GLU A 161 -1.48 6.70 -9.86
C GLU A 161 -1.79 5.70 -10.97
N ARG A 162 -0.78 4.98 -11.46
CA ARG A 162 -0.97 3.87 -12.41
C ARG A 162 -1.85 2.78 -11.84
N LEU A 163 -1.64 2.40 -10.57
CA LEU A 163 -2.45 1.40 -9.90
C LEU A 163 -3.93 1.79 -9.86
N LYS A 164 -4.21 3.05 -9.53
CA LYS A 164 -5.57 3.61 -9.53
C LYS A 164 -6.21 3.53 -10.92
N LEU A 165 -5.51 4.00 -11.95
CA LEU A 165 -6.01 3.98 -13.33
C LEU A 165 -6.28 2.56 -13.83
N ALA A 166 -5.38 1.61 -13.52
CA ALA A 166 -5.58 0.20 -13.87
C ALA A 166 -6.83 -0.39 -13.17
N CYS A 167 -7.06 -0.03 -11.91
CA CYS A 167 -8.26 -0.44 -11.17
C CYS A 167 -9.55 0.10 -11.78
N GLU A 168 -9.55 1.38 -12.17
CA GLU A 168 -10.69 2.02 -12.85
C GLU A 168 -11.01 1.30 -14.18
N GLN A 169 -9.98 0.96 -14.97
CA GLN A 169 -10.15 0.21 -16.22
C GLN A 169 -10.76 -1.18 -16.01
N VAL A 170 -10.28 -1.92 -15.00
CA VAL A 170 -10.84 -3.25 -14.65
C VAL A 170 -12.31 -3.12 -14.24
N GLN A 171 -12.67 -2.07 -13.50
CA GLN A 171 -14.06 -1.84 -13.10
C GLN A 171 -14.95 -1.50 -14.31
N SER A 172 -14.49 -0.62 -15.21
CA SER A 172 -15.25 -0.26 -16.40
C SER A 172 -15.54 -1.46 -17.29
N GLN A 173 -14.57 -2.36 -17.48
CA GLN A 173 -14.77 -3.60 -18.23
C GLN A 173 -15.82 -4.50 -17.56
N ARG A 174 -15.81 -4.63 -16.23
CA ARG A 174 -16.79 -5.43 -15.48
C ARG A 174 -18.23 -4.89 -15.51
N THR A 175 -18.42 -3.59 -15.76
CA THR A 175 -19.75 -2.96 -15.78
C THR A 175 -20.31 -2.86 -17.22
N GLY A 176 -19.47 -3.09 -18.22
CA GLY A 176 -19.82 -3.03 -19.64
C GLY A 176 -20.28 -4.36 -20.26
N ASP A 177 -20.16 -5.47 -19.51
CA ASP A 177 -20.73 -6.79 -19.82
C ASP A 177 -22.03 -7.02 -19.02
#